data_AF-A0A1Q8LHR1-F1
#
_entry.id   AF-A0A1Q8LHR1-F1
#
_cell.length_a   1.000
_cell.length_b   1.000
_cell.length_c   1.000
_cell.angle_alpha   90.00
_cell.angle_beta   90.00
_cell.angle_gamma   90.00
#
_symmetry.space_group_name_H-M   'P 1'
#
loop_
_entity.id
_entity.type
_entity.pdbx_description
1 polymer ?
#
loop_
_entity_poly.entity_id
_entity_poly.type
_entity_poly.pdbx_seq_one_letter_code
_entity_poly.pdbx_strand_id
1 'polypeptide(L)'
;MWGLIGVDVDHPDAVLRMVSTVDNHPPPNVIIENPVNGHAHAAWAITTPIKVTNYGSRRSVRYGLSIEEALRRAVGGDPHYPARLIKNPFHPRWMTHFIHADTSTLDRFGGTLTPAGHMPGRGWHNQRRRTPRRALPQRNPLPRRPAFRLPGDAPPLGRP
;
A
#
# COMPACT_ATOMS: atom_id res chain seq x y z
N MET A 1 -14.65 -6.05 7.81
CA MET A 1 -14.67 -4.88 8.72
C MET A 1 -13.24 -4.37 8.81
N TRP A 2 -13.03 -3.06 8.76
CA TRP A 2 -11.70 -2.44 8.73
C TRP A 2 -11.41 -1.83 10.10
N GLY A 3 -10.44 -2.36 10.85
CA GLY A 3 -10.09 -1.91 12.21
C GLY A 3 -8.67 -1.36 12.37
N LEU A 4 -7.84 -1.48 11.34
CA LEU A 4 -6.46 -0.99 11.30
C LEU A 4 -6.20 -0.26 9.99
N ILE A 5 -5.77 1.00 10.06
CA ILE A 5 -5.34 1.77 8.88
C ILE A 5 -3.85 1.52 8.69
N GLY A 6 -3.45 0.97 7.54
CA GLY A 6 -2.04 0.69 7.23
C GLY A 6 -1.48 1.67 6.21
N VAL A 7 -0.26 2.13 6.39
CA VAL A 7 0.49 2.93 5.42
C VAL A 7 1.85 2.30 5.19
N ASP A 8 2.32 2.29 3.95
CA ASP A 8 3.65 1.85 3.56
C ASP A 8 4.51 3.05 3.17
N VAL A 9 5.76 3.07 3.61
CA VAL A 9 6.73 4.12 3.29
C VAL A 9 7.97 3.45 2.71
N ASP A 10 8.15 3.66 1.41
CA ASP A 10 9.29 3.16 0.64
C ASP A 10 10.47 4.16 0.70
N HIS A 11 10.97 4.44 1.90
CA HIS A 11 12.13 5.29 2.11
C HIS A 11 13.06 4.66 3.15
N PRO A 12 14.40 4.77 3.02
CA PRO A 12 15.35 4.29 4.03
C PRO A 12 15.14 4.87 5.44
N ASP A 13 14.49 6.03 5.53
CA ASP A 13 14.22 6.76 6.78
C ASP A 13 12.76 6.58 7.22
N ALA A 14 12.08 5.52 6.76
CA ALA A 14 10.65 5.34 7.00
C ALA A 14 10.30 5.34 8.49
N VAL A 15 11.10 4.64 9.32
CA VAL A 15 10.87 4.61 10.76
C VAL A 15 11.00 6.00 11.36
N LEU A 16 12.03 6.76 10.98
CA LEU A 16 12.21 8.13 11.47
C LEU A 16 11.00 9.00 11.14
N ARG A 17 10.52 8.95 9.89
CA ARG A 17 9.32 9.68 9.45
C ARG A 17 8.09 9.29 10.30
N MET A 18 7.93 8.01 10.62
CA MET A 18 6.80 7.48 11.38
C MET A 18 6.85 7.74 12.89
N VAL A 19 8.04 7.91 13.48
CA VAL A 19 8.18 8.24 14.91
C VAL A 19 8.33 9.74 15.14
N SER A 20 8.80 10.49 14.14
CA SER A 20 8.95 11.94 14.22
C SER A 20 7.59 12.62 14.29
N THR A 21 7.47 13.69 15.08
CA THR A 21 6.25 14.50 15.16
C THR A 21 6.30 15.70 14.21
N VAL A 22 7.26 15.77 13.29
CA VAL A 22 7.54 16.95 12.46
C VAL A 22 6.33 17.34 11.61
N ASP A 23 5.62 16.35 11.06
CA ASP A 23 4.43 16.56 10.23
C ASP A 23 3.11 16.51 11.03
N ASN A 24 3.16 16.58 12.38
CA ASN A 24 2.00 16.62 13.26
C ASN A 24 0.97 15.50 12.99
N HIS A 25 1.42 14.27 12.75
CA HIS A 25 0.55 13.10 12.67
C HIS A 25 0.44 12.41 14.03
N PRO A 26 -0.67 11.69 14.29
CA PRO A 26 -0.76 10.81 15.45
C PRO A 26 0.31 9.71 15.38
N PRO A 27 0.88 9.28 16.52
CA PRO A 27 1.81 8.16 16.54
C PRO A 27 1.11 6.88 16.06
N PRO A 28 1.80 6.02 15.28
CA PRO A 28 1.28 4.71 14.91
C PRO A 28 1.28 3.76 16.11
N ASN A 29 0.41 2.75 16.08
CA ASN A 29 0.41 1.68 17.08
C ASN A 29 1.58 0.72 16.90
N VAL A 30 1.88 0.39 15.64
CA VAL A 30 2.96 -0.52 15.27
C VAL A 30 3.66 -0.02 14.02
N ILE A 31 4.98 -0.16 14.01
CA ILE A 31 5.85 0.05 12.86
C ILE A 31 6.56 -1.27 12.56
N ILE A 32 6.58 -1.67 11.29
CA ILE A 32 7.18 -2.93 10.83
C ILE A 32 8.17 -2.59 9.74
N GLU A 33 9.44 -2.53 10.11
CA GLU A 33 10.56 -2.17 9.25
C GLU A 33 11.16 -3.41 8.58
N ASN A 34 11.59 -3.25 7.32
CA ASN A 34 12.55 -4.12 6.67
C ASN A 34 13.96 -3.57 6.87
N PRO A 35 14.76 -4.10 7.80
CA PRO A 35 16.09 -3.56 8.11
C PRO A 35 17.08 -3.65 6.93
N VAL A 36 16.75 -4.44 5.89
CA VAL A 36 17.59 -4.57 4.69
C VAL A 36 17.54 -3.32 3.79
N ASN A 37 16.39 -2.64 3.72
CA ASN A 37 16.21 -1.48 2.84
C ASN A 37 15.65 -0.24 3.56
N GLY A 38 15.34 -0.34 4.85
CA GLY A 38 14.78 0.73 5.68
C GLY A 38 13.31 1.05 5.42
N HIS A 39 12.64 0.36 4.49
CA HIS A 39 11.21 0.58 4.23
C HIS A 39 10.38 0.06 5.38
N ALA A 40 9.30 0.75 5.73
CA ALA A 40 8.47 0.36 6.87
C ALA A 40 6.97 0.49 6.58
N HIS A 41 6.20 -0.38 7.23
CA HIS A 41 4.75 -0.27 7.30
C HIS A 41 4.36 0.26 8.68
N ALA A 42 3.48 1.26 8.72
CA ALA A 42 2.83 1.73 9.94
C ALA A 42 1.39 1.25 9.99
N ALA A 43 0.86 0.97 11.19
CA ALA A 43 -0.56 0.76 11.38
C ALA A 43 -1.13 1.55 12.57
N TRP A 44 -2.33 2.09 12.38
CA TRP A 44 -3.13 2.78 13.40
C TRP A 44 -4.43 2.03 13.67
N ALA A 45 -4.70 1.73 14.94
CA ALA A 45 -5.90 1.03 15.38
C ALA A 45 -7.06 2.01 15.60
N ILE A 46 -8.21 1.69 14.99
CA ILE A 46 -9.42 2.50 15.15
C ILE A 46 -10.38 1.89 16.17
N THR A 47 -10.93 2.73 17.06
CA THR A 47 -11.83 2.29 18.14
C THR A 47 -13.12 1.68 17.61
N THR A 48 -13.74 2.32 16.60
CA THR A 48 -14.95 1.83 15.96
C THR A 48 -14.60 1.36 14.55
N PRO A 49 -14.56 0.05 14.30
CA PRO A 49 -14.20 -0.45 12.99
C PRO A 49 -15.18 -0.03 11.90
N ILE A 50 -14.66 0.26 10.71
CA ILE A 50 -15.45 0.67 9.55
C ILE A 50 -16.08 -0.57 8.92
N LYS A 51 -17.42 -0.61 8.88
CA LYS A 51 -18.17 -1.63 8.14
C LYS A 51 -18.12 -1.31 6.65
N VAL A 52 -17.39 -2.13 5.88
CA VAL A 52 -17.21 -2.02 4.41
C VAL A 52 -18.21 -2.87 3.61
N THR A 53 -19.14 -3.54 4.28
CA THR A 53 -20.24 -4.31 3.66
C THR A 53 -21.33 -3.38 3.10
N ASN A 54 -22.27 -3.92 2.33
CA ASN A 54 -23.43 -3.16 1.80
C ASN A 54 -24.31 -2.54 2.91
N TYR A 55 -24.29 -3.11 4.11
CA TYR A 55 -24.97 -2.57 5.31
C TYR A 55 -24.17 -1.47 6.03
N GLY A 56 -22.98 -1.12 5.54
CA GLY A 56 -22.10 -0.12 6.16
C GLY A 56 -22.42 1.30 5.70
N SER A 57 -22.15 2.27 6.57
CA SER A 57 -22.32 3.69 6.25
C SER A 57 -21.32 4.11 5.17
N ARG A 58 -21.84 4.50 3.98
CA ARG A 58 -21.04 5.08 2.89
C ARG A 58 -20.27 6.33 3.34
N ARG A 59 -20.84 7.12 4.27
CA ARG A 59 -20.18 8.31 4.84
C ARG A 59 -18.98 7.90 5.67
N SER A 60 -19.10 6.89 6.53
CA SER A 60 -18.01 6.39 7.37
C SER A 60 -16.89 5.77 6.54
N VAL A 61 -17.22 5.02 5.48
CA VAL A 61 -16.21 4.48 4.56
C VAL A 61 -15.45 5.61 3.86
N ARG A 62 -16.15 6.61 3.32
CA ARG A 62 -15.51 7.78 2.71
C ARG A 62 -14.62 8.51 3.70
N TYR A 63 -15.10 8.75 4.91
CA TYR A 63 -14.32 9.44 5.93
C TYR A 63 -13.06 8.66 6.34
N GLY A 64 -13.18 7.35 6.57
CA GLY A 64 -12.03 6.49 6.86
C GLY A 64 -10.98 6.49 5.75
N LEU A 65 -11.41 6.47 4.49
CA LEU A 65 -10.50 6.63 3.36
C LEU A 65 -9.80 7.99 3.37
N SER A 66 -10.47 9.07 3.79
CA SER A 66 -9.85 10.40 3.87
C SER A 66 -8.80 10.46 4.96
N ILE A 67 -9.04 9.80 6.09
CA ILE A 67 -8.06 9.65 7.17
C ILE A 67 -6.86 8.81 6.72
N GLU A 68 -7.10 7.69 6.02
CA GLU A 68 -6.04 6.87 5.40
C GLU A 68 -5.14 7.71 4.49
N GLU A 69 -5.73 8.50 3.59
CA GLU A 69 -4.98 9.37 2.68
C GLU A 69 -4.25 10.50 3.43
N ALA A 70 -4.85 11.07 4.46
CA ALA A 70 -4.21 12.09 5.27
C ALA A 70 -3.01 11.54 6.06
N LEU A 71 -3.15 10.37 6.68
CA LEU A 71 -2.04 9.67 7.35
C LEU A 71 -0.92 9.34 6.35
N ARG A 72 -1.26 8.84 5.16
CA ARG A 72 -0.30 8.58 4.09
C ARG A 72 0.51 9.83 3.74
N ARG A 73 -0.16 10.97 3.53
CA ARG A 73 0.52 12.24 3.24
C ARG A 73 1.44 12.67 4.37
N ALA A 74 0.97 12.52 5.61
CA ALA A 74 1.69 12.98 6.78
C ALA A 74 2.99 12.20 7.05
N VAL A 75 3.06 10.92 6.68
CA VAL A 75 4.30 10.12 6.80
C VAL A 75 5.07 9.98 5.48
N GLY A 76 4.60 10.61 4.40
CA GLY A 76 5.19 10.49 3.06
C GLY A 76 5.05 9.08 2.45
N GLY A 77 3.97 8.37 2.74
CA GLY A 77 3.74 7.00 2.27
C GLY A 77 3.41 6.86 0.79
N ASP A 78 3.61 5.67 0.25
CA ASP A 78 3.41 5.36 -1.18
C ASP A 78 1.93 5.52 -1.59
N PRO A 79 1.61 6.40 -2.57
CA PRO A 79 0.24 6.54 -3.09
C PRO A 79 -0.30 5.32 -3.82
N HIS A 80 0.55 4.38 -4.27
CA HIS A 80 0.13 3.16 -4.98
C HIS A 80 -0.15 1.99 -4.04
N TYR A 81 0.29 2.07 -2.79
CA TYR A 81 0.05 1.06 -1.79
C TYR A 81 -1.42 1.09 -1.33
N PRO A 82 -2.15 -0.05 -1.42
CA PRO A 82 -3.59 -0.08 -1.17
C PRO A 82 -4.00 -0.01 0.31
N ALA A 83 -3.09 0.36 1.23
CA ALA A 83 -3.35 0.60 2.66
C ALA A 83 -4.01 -0.55 3.45
N ARG A 84 -3.96 -1.78 2.91
CA ARG A 84 -4.76 -2.93 3.39
C ARG A 84 -3.96 -4.18 3.73
N LEU A 85 -2.65 -4.19 3.48
CA LEU A 85 -1.82 -5.39 3.65
C LEU A 85 -0.51 -5.06 4.36
N ILE A 86 -0.54 -5.00 5.68
CA ILE A 86 0.68 -4.77 6.45
C ILE A 86 1.59 -6.01 6.43
N LYS A 87 2.91 -5.82 6.57
CA LYS A 87 3.86 -6.92 6.84
C LYS A 87 3.38 -7.71 8.08
N ASN A 88 3.68 -9.00 8.15
CA ASN A 88 3.37 -9.80 9.34
C ASN A 88 4.34 -9.42 10.47
N PRO A 89 3.89 -8.76 11.56
CA PRO A 89 4.77 -8.26 12.62
C PRO A 89 5.57 -9.35 13.37
N PHE A 90 5.13 -10.61 13.30
CA PHE A 90 5.77 -11.73 14.00
C PHE A 90 6.80 -12.48 13.15
N HIS A 91 7.00 -12.07 11.89
CA HIS A 91 7.97 -12.74 11.04
C HIS A 91 9.41 -12.27 11.37
N PRO A 92 10.37 -13.17 11.63
CA PRO A 92 11.71 -12.81 12.13
C PRO A 92 12.54 -11.89 11.22
N ARG A 93 12.18 -11.80 9.94
CA ARG A 93 12.83 -10.92 8.96
C ARG A 93 12.60 -9.43 9.21
N TRP A 94 11.58 -9.07 9.98
CA TRP A 94 11.19 -7.68 10.20
C TRP A 94 11.61 -7.21 11.57
N MET A 95 11.99 -5.94 11.66
CA MET A 95 12.10 -5.24 12.93
C MET A 95 10.75 -4.62 13.24
N THR A 96 10.07 -5.12 14.27
CA THR A 96 8.74 -4.64 14.66
C THR A 96 8.84 -3.81 15.93
N HIS A 97 8.30 -2.60 15.88
CA HIS A 97 8.19 -1.69 17.01
C HIS A 97 6.72 -1.54 17.40
N PHE A 98 6.36 -2.02 18.59
CA PHE A 98 5.06 -1.74 19.21
C PHE A 98 5.18 -0.44 20.01
N ILE A 99 4.48 0.61 19.58
CA ILE A 99 4.58 1.93 20.19
C ILE A 99 3.56 2.07 21.32
N HIS A 100 2.30 1.74 21.06
CA HIS A 100 1.23 1.74 22.06
C HIS A 100 0.04 0.86 21.64
N ALA A 101 -0.76 0.44 22.63
CA ALA A 101 -1.94 -0.40 22.41
C ALA A 101 -3.25 0.40 22.22
N ASP A 102 -3.24 1.70 22.50
CA ASP A 102 -4.46 2.52 22.48
C ASP A 102 -5.08 2.64 21.08
N THR A 103 -6.41 2.59 21.03
CA THR A 103 -7.16 2.85 19.80
C THR A 103 -7.58 4.32 19.74
N SER A 104 -7.83 4.83 18.53
CA SER A 104 -8.36 6.19 18.35
C SER A 104 -9.59 6.22 17.45
N THR A 105 -10.48 7.17 17.69
CA THR A 105 -11.63 7.39 16.80
C THR A 105 -11.18 8.09 15.52
N LEU A 106 -11.95 7.93 14.43
CA LEU A 106 -11.70 8.67 13.20
C LEU A 106 -11.74 10.19 13.42
N ASP A 107 -12.63 10.65 14.31
CA ASP A 107 -12.75 12.06 14.65
C ASP A 107 -11.51 12.58 15.39
N ARG A 108 -10.91 11.77 16.28
CA ARG A 108 -9.65 12.12 16.94
C ARG A 108 -8.52 12.28 15.91
N PHE A 109 -8.42 11.34 14.96
CA PHE A 109 -7.47 11.48 13.85
C PHE A 109 -7.75 12.71 13.00
N GLY A 110 -9.01 12.98 12.69
CA GLY A 110 -9.42 14.19 11.96
C GLY A 110 -9.03 15.48 12.68
N GLY A 111 -9.18 15.52 14.01
CA GLY A 111 -8.81 16.67 14.84
C GLY A 111 -7.32 16.99 14.80
N THR A 112 -6.46 15.97 14.65
CA THR A 112 -5.00 16.15 14.50
C THR A 112 -4.60 16.47 13.05
N LEU A 113 -5.17 15.75 12.08
CA LEU A 113 -4.74 15.83 10.67
C LEU A 113 -5.30 17.03 9.90
N THR A 114 -6.43 17.59 10.36
CA THR A 114 -7.05 18.76 9.70
C THR A 114 -6.22 20.03 9.92
N PRO A 115 -5.83 20.40 11.15
CA PRO A 115 -4.97 21.56 11.38
C PRO A 115 -3.58 21.40 10.77
N ALA A 116 -3.08 20.16 10.68
CA ALA A 116 -1.81 19.84 10.03
C ALA A 116 -1.86 19.97 8.49
N GLY A 117 -3.05 20.18 7.90
CA GLY A 117 -3.19 20.39 6.45
C GLY A 117 -3.11 19.11 5.61
N HIS A 118 -3.11 17.93 6.22
CA HIS A 118 -2.96 16.65 5.52
C HIS A 118 -4.25 16.14 4.88
N MET A 119 -5.40 16.66 5.32
CA MET A 119 -6.70 16.22 4.82
C MET A 119 -6.83 16.42 3.29
N PRO A 120 -7.31 15.41 2.54
CA PRO A 120 -7.47 15.54 1.11
C PRO A 120 -8.60 16.50 0.74
N GLY A 121 -8.40 17.25 -0.36
CA GLY A 121 -9.36 18.24 -0.85
C GLY A 121 -10.67 17.65 -1.37
N ARG A 122 -11.64 18.53 -1.68
CA ARG A 122 -12.94 18.12 -2.23
C ARG A 122 -12.75 17.34 -3.54
N GLY A 123 -13.51 16.25 -3.70
CA GLY A 123 -13.51 15.43 -4.92
C GLY A 123 -12.36 14.42 -5.05
N TRP A 124 -11.46 14.30 -4.07
CA TRP A 124 -10.34 13.36 -4.11
C TRP A 124 -10.76 11.88 -4.28
N HIS A 125 -11.93 11.51 -3.74
CA HIS A 125 -12.49 10.17 -3.93
C HIS A 125 -12.76 9.81 -5.41
N ASN A 126 -12.99 10.81 -6.26
CA ASN A 126 -13.18 10.62 -7.70
C ASN A 126 -11.85 10.42 -8.42
N GLN A 127 -10.78 11.05 -7.93
CA GLN A 127 -9.42 10.89 -8.44
C GLN A 127 -8.91 9.47 -8.17
N ARG A 128 -9.14 8.95 -6.96
CA ARG A 128 -8.75 7.57 -6.59
C ARG A 128 -9.43 6.49 -7.45
N ARG A 129 -10.64 6.76 -7.97
CA ARG A 129 -11.34 5.85 -8.90
C ARG A 129 -10.80 5.92 -10.33
N ARG A 130 -10.09 7.00 -10.68
CA ARG A 130 -9.60 7.30 -12.03
C ARG A 130 -8.16 6.85 -12.28
N THR A 131 -7.43 6.39 -11.26
CA THR A 131 -6.10 5.82 -11.49
C THR A 131 -6.22 4.68 -12.51
N PRO A 132 -5.63 4.81 -13.71
CA PRO A 132 -5.75 3.78 -14.72
C PRO A 132 -5.14 2.50 -14.16
N ARG A 133 -5.82 1.36 -14.34
CA ARG A 133 -5.10 0.08 -14.35
C ARG A 133 -3.96 0.27 -15.33
N ARG A 134 -2.71 0.32 -14.85
CA ARG A 134 -1.52 0.39 -15.67
C ARG A 134 -1.73 -0.57 -16.83
N ALA A 135 -1.72 -0.06 -18.07
CA ALA A 135 -1.86 -0.91 -19.24
C ALA A 135 -0.84 -2.04 -19.07
N LEU A 136 -1.32 -3.29 -19.07
CA LEU A 136 -0.43 -4.44 -19.10
C LEU A 136 0.55 -4.19 -20.23
N PRO A 137 1.88 -4.33 -20.00
CA PRO A 137 2.83 -4.20 -21.09
C PRO A 137 2.37 -5.18 -22.18
N GLN A 138 2.20 -4.67 -23.41
CA GLN A 138 1.89 -5.54 -24.54
C GLN A 138 2.94 -6.64 -24.54
N ARG A 139 2.51 -7.88 -24.29
CA ARG A 139 3.39 -9.04 -24.41
C ARG A 139 3.82 -9.08 -25.87
N ASN A 140 5.07 -8.73 -26.15
CA ASN A 140 5.66 -9.09 -27.43
C ASN A 140 5.49 -10.62 -27.58
N PRO A 141 4.96 -11.10 -28.70
CA PRO A 141 4.91 -12.54 -28.94
C PRO A 141 6.35 -13.08 -28.86
N LEU A 142 6.54 -14.16 -28.10
CA LEU A 142 7.82 -14.85 -28.03
C LEU A 142 8.29 -15.17 -29.46
N PRO A 143 9.59 -15.03 -29.76
CA PRO A 143 10.11 -15.44 -31.06
C PRO A 143 9.73 -16.91 -31.29
N ARG A 144 9.12 -17.19 -32.45
CA ARG A 144 8.75 -18.56 -32.82
C ARG A 144 10.01 -19.41 -32.74
N ARG A 145 10.00 -20.42 -31.87
CA ARG A 145 11.08 -21.42 -31.81
C ARG A 145 11.27 -21.99 -33.23
N PRO A 146 12.51 -22.10 -33.74
CA PRO A 146 12.73 -22.79 -34.99
C PRO A 146 12.21 -24.22 -34.86
N ALA A 147 11.54 -24.70 -35.90
CA ALA A 147 11.00 -26.06 -35.93
C ALA A 147 12.14 -27.05 -35.69
N PHE A 148 11.97 -27.92 -34.69
CA PHE A 148 12.88 -29.03 -34.44
C PHE A 148 12.80 -29.98 -35.63
N ARG A 149 13.84 -29.97 -36.48
CA ARG A 149 13.94 -30.88 -37.63
C ARG A 149 14.35 -32.26 -37.11
N LEU A 150 13.48 -33.25 -37.28
CA LEU A 150 13.80 -34.64 -36.96
C LEU A 150 14.88 -35.17 -37.93
N PRO A 151 15.80 -36.03 -37.48
CA PRO A 151 16.84 -36.60 -38.34
C PRO A 151 16.20 -37.64 -39.27
N GLY A 152 16.03 -37.29 -40.55
CA GLY A 152 15.45 -38.18 -41.55
C GLY A 152 15.34 -37.60 -42.96
N ASP A 153 15.24 -36.27 -43.09
CA ASP A 153 15.10 -35.62 -44.40
C ASP A 153 16.46 -35.21 -44.98
N ALA A 154 17.19 -36.19 -45.52
CA ALA A 154 18.26 -35.94 -46.48
C ALA A 154 17.70 -36.16 -47.90
N PRO A 155 17.83 -35.22 -48.83
CA PRO A 155 17.39 -35.42 -50.22
C PRO A 155 18.28 -36.47 -50.92
N PRO A 156 17.73 -37.33 -51.81
CA PRO A 156 18.51 -38.37 -52.46
C PRO A 156 19.56 -37.79 -53.42
N LEU A 157 20.74 -38.39 -53.38
CA LEU A 157 21.91 -38.09 -54.22
C LEU A 157 21.58 -38.33 -55.70
N GLY A 158 21.59 -37.26 -56.50
CA GLY A 158 21.60 -37.37 -57.95
C GLY A 158 22.95 -37.91 -58.45
N ARG A 159 22.90 -38.91 -59.33
CA ARG A 159 23.99 -39.32 -60.24
C ARG A 159 23.36 -39.86 -61.53
N PRO A 160 24.11 -39.95 -62.63
CA PRO A 160 25.39 -39.32 -62.95
C PRO A 160 25.24 -38.04 -63.81
#